data_AF-A0A2E4CXG6-F1
#
_entry.id   AF-A0A2E4CXG6-F1
#
_cell.length_a   1.000
_cell.length_b   1.000
_cell.length_c   1.000
_cell.angle_alpha   90.00
_cell.angle_beta   90.00
_cell.angle_gamma   90.00
#
_symmetry.space_group_name_H-M   'P 1'
#
loop_
_entity.id
_entity.type
_entity.pdbx_description
1 polymer ?
#
loop_
_entity_poly.entity_id
_entity_poly.type
_entity_poly.pdbx_seq_one_letter_code
_entity_poly.pdbx_strand_id
1 'polypeptide(L)'
;MRLNTAQRLSLNLDSHIVIDAGAGTGKTSTIVDRVIEHYLSEDQRATRILPKPTRPAQLMSGMIQSPASERVDLQEWGGLLPGEVVLLTFTNRAADEMRDRLRRTISRLKPGPMGDDGEFRTDPRIRNQGFVEQILTLLEDAPIGTIDSFLIQLVSPYMGKLGDALSRENVSDSGRNVLVETALRTLWRLPSASSMIGDAVDAGIPATIATEVLAARERVSRNYSGSRRASGVLRGLASKSVFIDEAARKIVAQNGSVDPGLLISQISSSADEQQISQQAERLHQIASEICQIIKDHIPSPSSVGWPAISRMSCLDELCRTGPPDDLWGQLRWMGHILTCTVSKSTLMKKKMTFFPRNKFPSDTWPPGIESFSKISDKNTKENFLLLLKQQIDAFSELWSSDTDQLLLHFVRCSI
;
A
#
# COMPACT_ATOMS: atom_id res chain seq x y z
N MET A 1 -34.39 25.91 -10.33
CA MET A 1 -33.05 26.59 -10.23
C MET A 1 -32.25 26.39 -11.52
N ARG A 2 -31.51 27.40 -12.04
CA ARG A 2 -30.76 27.27 -13.31
C ARG A 2 -29.38 26.63 -13.07
N LEU A 3 -29.17 25.41 -13.55
CA LEU A 3 -27.89 24.69 -13.48
C LEU A 3 -26.79 25.43 -14.25
N ASN A 4 -25.58 25.46 -13.70
CA ASN A 4 -24.39 25.99 -14.38
C ASN A 4 -23.89 25.03 -15.48
N THR A 5 -22.93 25.46 -16.30
CA THR A 5 -22.45 24.67 -17.45
C THR A 5 -21.86 23.32 -17.03
N ALA A 6 -21.03 23.28 -15.97
CA ALA A 6 -20.43 22.05 -15.49
C ALA A 6 -21.50 21.05 -14.97
N GLN A 7 -22.47 21.56 -14.22
CA GLN A 7 -23.61 20.77 -13.71
C GLN A 7 -24.48 20.22 -14.84
N ARG A 8 -24.68 20.98 -15.94
CA ARG A 8 -25.39 20.48 -17.13
C ARG A 8 -24.60 19.37 -17.83
N LEU A 9 -23.29 19.54 -18.00
CA LEU A 9 -22.43 18.52 -18.62
C LEU A 9 -22.42 17.21 -17.83
N SER A 10 -22.47 17.29 -16.50
CA SER A 10 -22.57 16.09 -15.66
C SER A 10 -23.89 15.34 -15.75
N LEU A 11 -24.95 15.91 -16.33
CA LEU A 11 -26.20 15.19 -16.59
C LEU A 11 -26.15 14.33 -17.85
N ASN A 12 -25.03 14.35 -18.61
CA ASN A 12 -24.88 13.48 -19.77
C ASN A 12 -24.83 12.00 -19.37
N LEU A 13 -25.79 11.21 -19.85
CA LEU A 13 -25.92 9.78 -19.53
C LEU A 13 -25.15 8.88 -20.50
N ASP A 14 -24.64 9.43 -21.61
CA ASP A 14 -24.01 8.66 -22.69
C ASP A 14 -22.49 8.50 -22.55
N SER A 15 -21.90 8.98 -21.44
CA SER A 15 -20.46 8.95 -21.22
C SER A 15 -20.07 8.62 -19.78
N HIS A 16 -18.85 8.08 -19.62
CA HIS A 16 -18.20 8.03 -18.32
C HIS A 16 -17.67 9.43 -17.99
N ILE A 17 -18.02 9.95 -16.82
CA ILE A 17 -17.70 11.33 -16.44
C ILE A 17 -16.99 11.30 -15.09
N VAL A 18 -15.89 12.03 -15.00
CA VAL A 18 -15.24 12.39 -13.74
C VAL A 18 -15.59 13.84 -13.45
N ILE A 19 -16.14 14.11 -12.26
CA ILE A 19 -16.53 15.45 -11.84
C ILE A 19 -15.56 15.87 -10.74
N ASP A 20 -14.65 16.79 -11.07
CA ASP A 20 -13.90 17.53 -10.05
C ASP A 20 -14.72 18.73 -9.58
N ALA A 21 -14.85 18.87 -8.27
CA ALA A 21 -15.68 19.92 -7.71
C ALA A 21 -15.26 20.27 -6.28
N GLY A 22 -15.15 21.57 -6.01
CA GLY A 22 -14.82 22.14 -4.70
C GLY A 22 -15.95 22.03 -3.67
N ALA A 23 -15.69 22.40 -2.42
CA ALA A 23 -16.72 22.42 -1.37
C ALA A 23 -17.86 23.39 -1.72
N GLY A 24 -19.10 23.02 -1.41
CA GLY A 24 -20.27 23.89 -1.63
C GLY A 24 -20.75 24.04 -3.09
N THR A 25 -20.12 23.40 -4.08
CA THR A 25 -20.47 23.56 -5.51
C THR A 25 -21.70 22.76 -5.96
N GLY A 26 -22.40 22.10 -5.03
CA GLY A 26 -23.61 21.33 -5.34
C GLY A 26 -23.39 19.91 -5.87
N LYS A 27 -22.18 19.34 -5.73
CA LYS A 27 -21.84 17.95 -6.14
C LYS A 27 -22.96 16.94 -5.89
N THR A 28 -23.42 16.87 -4.65
CA THR A 28 -24.45 15.94 -4.20
C THR A 28 -25.78 16.17 -4.91
N SER A 29 -26.17 17.42 -5.11
CA SER A 29 -27.39 17.77 -5.87
C SER A 29 -27.28 17.31 -7.32
N THR A 30 -26.13 17.55 -7.93
CA THR A 30 -25.87 17.17 -9.32
C THR A 30 -25.89 15.65 -9.53
N ILE A 31 -25.38 14.87 -8.57
CA ILE A 31 -25.48 13.41 -8.60
C ILE A 31 -26.95 12.98 -8.51
N VAL A 32 -27.73 13.58 -7.61
CA VAL A 32 -29.17 13.30 -7.46
C VAL A 32 -29.93 13.61 -8.75
N ASP A 33 -29.69 14.77 -9.34
CA ASP A 33 -30.31 15.17 -10.61
C ASP A 33 -29.94 14.20 -11.74
N ARG A 34 -28.67 13.77 -11.81
CA ARG A 34 -28.23 12.79 -12.81
C ARG A 34 -28.93 11.44 -12.64
N VAL A 35 -29.13 10.99 -11.40
CA VAL A 35 -29.85 9.74 -11.10
C VAL A 35 -31.32 9.84 -11.51
N ILE A 36 -31.96 10.99 -11.30
CA ILE A 36 -33.31 11.24 -11.81
C ILE A 36 -33.34 11.20 -13.34
N GLU A 37 -32.34 11.76 -14.02
CA GLU A 37 -32.25 11.63 -15.47
C GLU A 37 -32.10 10.17 -15.93
N HIS A 38 -31.37 9.32 -15.18
CA HIS A 38 -31.31 7.87 -15.44
C HIS A 38 -32.68 7.19 -15.28
N TYR A 39 -33.52 7.65 -14.35
CA TYR A 39 -34.86 7.09 -14.18
C TYR A 39 -35.83 7.55 -15.26
N LEU A 40 -35.76 8.82 -15.67
CA LEU A 40 -36.74 9.43 -16.57
C LEU A 40 -36.38 9.29 -18.06
N SER A 41 -35.10 9.13 -18.42
CA SER A 41 -34.67 9.06 -19.82
C SER A 41 -34.76 7.64 -20.35
N GLU A 42 -35.64 7.41 -21.33
CA GLU A 42 -35.78 6.10 -21.98
C GLU A 42 -34.55 5.75 -22.83
N ASP A 43 -34.03 6.75 -23.54
CA ASP A 43 -32.91 6.60 -24.44
C ASP A 43 -31.61 7.08 -23.79
N GLN A 44 -30.77 6.12 -23.36
CA GLN A 44 -29.49 6.36 -22.71
C GLN A 44 -28.54 5.19 -22.99
N ARG A 45 -27.23 5.43 -22.90
CA ARG A 45 -26.23 4.38 -23.13
C ARG A 45 -26.47 3.08 -22.35
N ALA A 46 -26.93 3.17 -21.11
CA ALA A 46 -27.22 1.97 -20.30
C ALA A 46 -28.35 1.13 -20.89
N THR A 47 -29.46 1.74 -21.35
CA THR A 47 -30.61 1.03 -21.93
C THR A 47 -30.33 0.49 -23.33
N ARG A 48 -29.35 1.05 -24.04
CA ARG A 48 -28.89 0.56 -25.35
C ARG A 48 -27.91 -0.62 -25.26
N ILE A 49 -27.04 -0.64 -24.25
CA ILE A 49 -25.92 -1.60 -24.16
C ILE A 49 -26.25 -2.79 -23.25
N LEU A 50 -26.97 -2.55 -22.15
CA LEU A 50 -27.23 -3.58 -21.16
C LEU A 50 -28.56 -4.30 -21.44
N PRO A 51 -28.64 -5.62 -21.19
CA PRO A 51 -29.91 -6.32 -21.26
C PRO A 51 -30.86 -5.81 -20.18
N LYS A 52 -32.15 -5.68 -20.51
CA LYS A 52 -33.18 -5.33 -19.53
C LYS A 52 -33.32 -6.49 -18.51
N PRO A 53 -33.19 -6.23 -17.20
CA PRO A 53 -33.39 -7.26 -16.19
C PRO A 53 -34.86 -7.63 -16.07
N THR A 54 -35.16 -8.74 -15.38
CA THR A 54 -36.53 -9.12 -15.07
C THR A 54 -37.15 -8.09 -14.12
N ARG A 55 -38.23 -7.44 -14.54
CA ARG A 55 -38.95 -6.43 -13.77
C ARG A 55 -40.31 -6.94 -13.29
N PRO A 56 -40.78 -6.53 -12.10
CA PRO A 56 -42.13 -6.87 -11.65
C PRO A 56 -43.16 -6.11 -12.49
N ALA A 57 -44.21 -6.78 -12.98
CA ALA A 57 -45.28 -6.11 -13.74
C ALA A 57 -46.07 -5.12 -12.86
N GLN A 58 -46.34 -5.48 -11.61
CA GLN A 58 -47.05 -4.64 -10.64
C GLN A 58 -46.43 -4.79 -9.26
N LEU A 59 -46.37 -3.68 -8.52
CA LEU A 59 -46.03 -3.68 -7.10
C LEU A 59 -47.25 -4.14 -6.28
N MET A 60 -47.01 -4.84 -5.16
CA MET A 60 -48.09 -5.44 -4.36
C MET A 60 -49.10 -4.37 -3.89
N SER A 61 -50.39 -4.69 -4.01
CA SER A 61 -51.48 -3.81 -3.57
C SER A 61 -51.37 -3.56 -2.06
N GLY A 62 -51.29 -2.28 -1.66
CA GLY A 62 -51.06 -1.84 -0.27
C GLY A 62 -49.80 -1.00 -0.08
N MET A 63 -48.83 -1.07 -1.00
CA MET A 63 -47.61 -0.23 -0.98
C MET A 63 -47.80 1.14 -1.67
N ILE A 64 -48.85 1.27 -2.48
CA ILE A 64 -49.12 2.43 -3.35
C ILE A 64 -50.56 2.86 -3.16
N GLN A 65 -50.77 4.15 -2.91
CA GLN A 65 -52.09 4.73 -2.66
C GLN A 65 -52.81 5.06 -3.98
N SER A 66 -52.05 5.47 -5.00
CA SER A 66 -52.57 5.83 -6.31
C SER A 66 -53.33 4.67 -6.98
N PRO A 67 -54.45 4.94 -7.69
CA PRO A 67 -55.26 3.93 -8.37
C PRO A 67 -54.48 3.26 -9.51
N ALA A 68 -54.90 2.06 -9.93
CA ALA A 68 -54.23 1.30 -10.98
C ALA A 68 -54.12 2.05 -12.32
N SER A 69 -55.08 2.93 -12.64
CA SER A 69 -55.08 3.77 -13.84
C SER A 69 -53.94 4.80 -13.88
N GLU A 70 -53.39 5.17 -12.71
CA GLU A 70 -52.28 6.11 -12.60
C GLU A 70 -50.91 5.42 -12.48
N ARG A 71 -50.89 4.09 -12.51
CA ARG A 71 -49.67 3.29 -12.45
C ARG A 71 -49.18 2.96 -13.85
N VAL A 72 -47.88 2.74 -13.98
CA VAL A 72 -47.23 2.30 -15.22
C VAL A 72 -46.79 0.85 -15.05
N ASP A 73 -46.88 0.06 -16.13
CA ASP A 73 -46.24 -1.25 -16.16
C ASP A 73 -44.71 -1.06 -16.16
N LEU A 74 -44.07 -1.51 -15.08
CA LEU A 74 -42.63 -1.33 -14.90
C LEU A 74 -41.82 -2.15 -15.92
N GLN A 75 -42.39 -3.23 -16.48
CA GLN A 75 -41.75 -4.01 -17.54
C GLN A 75 -41.61 -3.20 -18.83
N GLU A 76 -42.58 -2.34 -19.11
CA GLU A 76 -42.64 -1.51 -20.31
C GLU A 76 -41.91 -0.16 -20.14
N TRP A 77 -41.59 0.24 -18.91
CA TRP A 77 -40.89 1.49 -18.65
C TRP A 77 -39.57 1.59 -19.44
N GLY A 78 -39.38 2.68 -20.19
CA GLY A 78 -38.21 2.83 -21.05
C GLY A 78 -36.92 3.16 -20.28
N GLY A 79 -37.02 3.92 -19.18
CA GLY A 79 -35.89 4.31 -18.35
C GLY A 79 -35.41 3.21 -17.38
N LEU A 80 -34.42 3.54 -16.56
CA LEU A 80 -33.95 2.65 -15.50
C LEU A 80 -34.86 2.72 -14.26
N LEU A 81 -35.00 1.62 -13.55
CA LEU A 81 -35.65 1.58 -12.24
C LEU A 81 -34.64 1.81 -11.11
N PRO A 82 -35.06 2.21 -9.90
CA PRO A 82 -34.14 2.43 -8.77
C PRO A 82 -33.21 1.25 -8.46
N GLY A 83 -33.69 0.01 -8.57
CA GLY A 83 -32.87 -1.19 -8.40
C GLY A 83 -31.79 -1.41 -9.47
N GLU A 84 -31.86 -0.68 -10.59
CA GLU A 84 -30.96 -0.80 -11.74
C GLU A 84 -29.85 0.26 -11.72
N VAL A 85 -29.87 1.19 -10.76
CA VAL A 85 -28.87 2.26 -10.61
C VAL A 85 -28.16 2.11 -9.28
N VAL A 86 -26.86 1.83 -9.33
CA VAL A 86 -26.01 1.66 -8.14
C VAL A 86 -25.38 2.99 -7.74
N LEU A 87 -25.55 3.38 -6.47
CA LEU A 87 -24.91 4.57 -5.88
C LEU A 87 -24.01 4.14 -4.72
N LEU A 88 -22.70 4.33 -4.90
CA LEU A 88 -21.69 3.98 -3.90
C LEU A 88 -21.11 5.23 -3.24
N THR A 89 -21.00 5.19 -1.92
CA THR A 89 -20.35 6.25 -1.13
C THR A 89 -19.30 5.65 -0.18
N PHE A 90 -18.49 6.51 0.45
CA PHE A 90 -17.46 6.05 1.38
C PHE A 90 -18.00 5.72 2.78
N THR A 91 -19.13 6.29 3.18
CA THR A 91 -19.67 6.11 4.53
C THR A 91 -21.17 5.85 4.50
N ASN A 92 -21.67 5.04 5.44
CA ASN A 92 -23.11 4.78 5.57
C ASN A 92 -23.91 6.08 5.73
N ARG A 93 -23.41 7.05 6.51
CA ARG A 93 -24.05 8.36 6.68
C ARG A 93 -24.21 9.12 5.37
N ALA A 94 -23.21 9.07 4.48
CA ALA A 94 -23.31 9.70 3.16
C ALA A 94 -24.31 8.97 2.26
N ALA A 95 -24.39 7.64 2.34
CA ALA A 95 -25.39 6.86 1.62
C ALA A 95 -26.82 7.19 2.09
N ASP A 96 -27.03 7.29 3.41
CA ASP A 96 -28.33 7.65 3.99
C ASP A 96 -28.74 9.08 3.58
N GLU A 97 -27.80 10.02 3.64
CA GLU A 97 -28.04 11.39 3.16
C GLU A 97 -28.40 11.41 1.66
N MET A 98 -27.74 10.60 0.83
CA MET A 98 -28.05 10.47 -0.59
C MET A 98 -29.45 9.89 -0.82
N ARG A 99 -29.83 8.84 -0.07
CA ARG A 99 -31.16 8.24 -0.12
C ARG A 99 -32.25 9.25 0.25
N ASP A 100 -32.04 10.00 1.33
CA ASP A 100 -32.98 11.03 1.77
C ASP A 100 -33.13 12.17 0.77
N ARG A 101 -32.02 12.60 0.15
CA ARG A 101 -32.06 13.62 -0.91
C ARG A 101 -32.81 13.11 -2.14
N LEU A 102 -32.55 11.88 -2.59
CA LEU A 102 -33.30 11.26 -3.69
C LEU A 102 -34.79 11.17 -3.37
N ARG A 103 -35.15 10.66 -2.18
CA ARG A 103 -36.55 10.56 -1.74
C ARG A 103 -37.26 11.92 -1.80
N ARG A 104 -36.62 12.97 -1.25
CA ARG A 104 -37.15 14.34 -1.27
C ARG A 104 -37.27 14.93 -2.67
N THR A 105 -36.31 14.68 -3.55
CA THR A 105 -36.37 15.22 -4.92
C THR A 105 -37.41 14.47 -5.76
N ILE A 106 -37.51 13.14 -5.60
CA ILE A 106 -38.50 12.32 -6.30
C ILE A 106 -39.92 12.69 -5.84
N SER A 107 -40.16 12.92 -4.54
CA SER A 107 -41.49 13.30 -4.04
C SER A 107 -41.99 14.65 -4.57
N ARG A 108 -41.07 15.51 -5.03
CA ARG A 108 -41.39 16.80 -5.66
C ARG A 108 -41.73 16.66 -7.15
N LEU A 109 -41.50 15.50 -7.77
CA LEU A 109 -41.76 15.29 -9.18
C LEU A 109 -43.26 15.25 -9.49
N LYS A 110 -43.66 15.92 -10.56
CA LYS A 110 -45.06 16.00 -11.03
C LYS A 110 -45.11 15.86 -12.57
N PRO A 111 -46.19 15.31 -13.15
CA PRO A 111 -46.41 15.33 -14.59
C PRO A 111 -46.70 16.77 -15.03
N GLY A 112 -46.21 17.16 -16.20
CA GLY A 112 -46.46 18.48 -16.77
C GLY A 112 -45.32 18.98 -17.65
N PRO A 113 -45.43 20.19 -18.23
CA PRO A 113 -44.33 20.79 -18.98
C PRO A 113 -43.11 20.99 -18.10
N MET A 114 -41.90 20.90 -18.67
CA MET A 114 -40.66 20.95 -17.91
C MET A 114 -40.55 22.24 -17.08
N GLY A 115 -40.45 22.13 -15.76
CA GLY A 115 -40.45 23.26 -14.84
C GLY A 115 -39.98 22.88 -13.42
N ASP A 116 -39.49 23.86 -12.66
CA ASP A 116 -39.11 23.71 -11.24
C ASP A 116 -39.35 25.04 -10.53
N ASP A 117 -40.41 25.10 -9.74
CA ASP A 117 -40.85 26.30 -9.00
C ASP A 117 -40.28 26.35 -7.56
N GLY A 118 -39.47 25.36 -7.17
CA GLY A 118 -38.88 25.25 -5.84
C GLY A 118 -39.68 24.35 -4.88
N GLU A 119 -40.98 24.17 -5.08
CA GLU A 119 -41.81 23.19 -4.35
C GLU A 119 -42.01 21.92 -5.17
N PHE A 120 -42.35 22.05 -6.44
CA PHE A 120 -42.57 20.96 -7.38
C PHE A 120 -41.65 21.08 -8.61
N ARG A 121 -41.26 19.93 -9.14
CA ARG A 121 -40.53 19.80 -10.40
C ARG A 121 -41.42 19.06 -11.39
N THR A 122 -41.91 19.74 -12.41
CA THR A 122 -42.72 19.14 -13.46
C THR A 122 -41.84 18.61 -14.58
N ASP A 123 -42.13 17.40 -15.07
CA ASP A 123 -41.39 16.77 -16.16
C ASP A 123 -42.35 16.08 -17.14
N PRO A 124 -42.25 16.33 -18.46
CA PRO A 124 -43.20 15.82 -19.45
C PRO A 124 -43.08 14.31 -19.67
N ARG A 125 -41.96 13.70 -19.25
CA ARG A 125 -41.74 12.24 -19.32
C ARG A 125 -42.58 11.50 -18.28
N ILE A 126 -43.01 12.18 -17.22
CA ILE A 126 -43.90 11.63 -16.21
C ILE A 126 -45.34 11.80 -16.69
N ARG A 127 -46.02 10.68 -16.92
CA ARG A 127 -47.42 10.70 -17.41
C ARG A 127 -48.43 10.83 -16.27
N ASN A 128 -48.21 10.10 -15.17
CA ASN A 128 -49.16 9.97 -14.06
C ASN A 128 -48.45 10.13 -12.71
N GLN A 129 -49.18 10.57 -11.68
CA GLN A 129 -48.65 10.66 -10.30
C GLN A 129 -48.27 9.31 -9.71
N GLY A 130 -49.07 8.27 -9.98
CA GLY A 130 -48.82 6.92 -9.46
C GLY A 130 -47.45 6.36 -9.83
N PHE A 131 -46.86 6.80 -10.95
CA PHE A 131 -45.48 6.43 -11.30
C PHE A 131 -44.44 6.96 -10.29
N VAL A 132 -44.64 8.17 -9.77
CA VAL A 132 -43.74 8.76 -8.76
C VAL A 132 -43.81 7.95 -7.46
N GLU A 133 -45.02 7.52 -7.06
CA GLU A 133 -45.19 6.61 -5.93
C GLU A 133 -44.48 5.27 -6.17
N GLN A 134 -44.60 4.68 -7.37
CA GLN A 134 -43.88 3.44 -7.73
C GLN A 134 -42.36 3.58 -7.60
N ILE A 135 -41.77 4.69 -8.08
CA ILE A 135 -40.32 4.96 -7.91
C ILE A 135 -39.96 5.08 -6.44
N LEU A 136 -40.75 5.81 -5.64
CA LEU A 136 -40.49 5.97 -4.21
C LEU A 136 -40.51 4.64 -3.47
N THR A 137 -41.46 3.76 -3.78
CA THR A 137 -41.51 2.40 -3.22
C THR A 137 -40.26 1.60 -3.60
N LEU A 138 -39.84 1.64 -4.86
CA LEU A 138 -38.65 0.93 -5.33
C LEU A 138 -37.33 1.50 -4.78
N LEU A 139 -37.33 2.75 -4.33
CA LEU A 139 -36.14 3.41 -3.77
C LEU A 139 -35.71 2.81 -2.42
N GLU A 140 -36.64 2.24 -1.65
CA GLU A 140 -36.34 1.63 -0.34
C GLU A 140 -35.31 0.50 -0.46
N ASP A 141 -35.43 -0.33 -1.50
CA ASP A 141 -34.56 -1.48 -1.76
C ASP A 141 -33.44 -1.18 -2.79
N ALA A 142 -33.31 0.08 -3.23
CA ALA A 142 -32.32 0.46 -4.23
C ALA A 142 -30.87 0.32 -3.69
N PRO A 143 -29.89 -0.06 -4.54
CA PRO A 143 -28.50 -0.27 -4.15
C PRO A 143 -27.75 1.06 -3.92
N ILE A 144 -28.10 1.73 -2.83
CA ILE A 144 -27.52 2.98 -2.34
C ILE A 144 -26.78 2.68 -1.03
N GLY A 145 -25.45 2.63 -1.07
CA GLY A 145 -24.68 2.14 0.08
C GLY A 145 -23.20 2.45 0.00
N THR A 146 -22.43 1.77 0.85
CA THR A 146 -20.97 1.72 0.73
C THR A 146 -20.54 0.65 -0.27
N ILE A 147 -19.28 0.72 -0.69
CA ILE A 147 -18.66 -0.33 -1.52
C ILE A 147 -18.78 -1.69 -0.82
N ASP A 148 -18.54 -1.75 0.49
CA ASP A 148 -18.63 -2.99 1.27
C ASP A 148 -20.04 -3.58 1.25
N SER A 149 -21.06 -2.77 1.53
CA SER A 149 -22.46 -3.21 1.54
C SER A 149 -22.90 -3.73 0.16
N PHE A 150 -22.45 -3.08 -0.91
CA PHE A 150 -22.72 -3.53 -2.29
C PHE A 150 -22.05 -4.87 -2.60
N LEU A 151 -20.77 -5.02 -2.24
CA LEU A 151 -20.06 -6.29 -2.44
C LEU A 151 -20.69 -7.43 -1.64
N ILE A 152 -21.11 -7.16 -0.39
CA ILE A 152 -21.84 -8.14 0.43
C ILE A 152 -23.14 -8.53 -0.27
N GLN A 153 -23.92 -7.57 -0.79
CA GLN A 153 -25.16 -7.86 -1.50
C GLN A 153 -24.92 -8.72 -2.76
N LEU A 154 -23.83 -8.46 -3.50
CA LEU A 154 -23.46 -9.21 -4.69
C LEU A 154 -23.04 -10.65 -4.35
N VAL A 155 -22.28 -10.81 -3.27
CA VAL A 155 -21.67 -12.10 -2.89
C VAL A 155 -22.62 -12.98 -2.08
N SER A 156 -23.51 -12.39 -1.26
CA SER A 156 -24.40 -13.11 -0.33
C SER A 156 -25.18 -14.27 -0.95
N PRO A 157 -25.81 -14.14 -2.15
CA PRO A 157 -26.53 -15.24 -2.78
C PRO A 157 -25.63 -16.41 -3.20
N TYR A 158 -24.33 -16.15 -3.40
CA TYR A 158 -23.35 -17.12 -3.88
C TYR A 158 -22.42 -17.64 -2.79
N MET A 159 -22.57 -17.21 -1.53
CA MET A 159 -21.70 -17.62 -0.41
C MET A 159 -21.60 -19.14 -0.27
N GLY A 160 -22.71 -19.87 -0.44
CA GLY A 160 -22.70 -21.34 -0.41
C GLY A 160 -21.92 -22.00 -1.56
N LYS A 161 -21.70 -21.31 -2.68
CA LYS A 161 -20.83 -21.78 -3.77
C LYS A 161 -19.36 -21.41 -3.55
N LEU A 162 -19.09 -20.36 -2.77
CA LEU A 162 -17.74 -19.86 -2.50
C LEU A 162 -17.01 -20.65 -1.39
N GLY A 163 -17.74 -21.46 -0.63
CA GLY A 163 -17.18 -22.52 0.23
C GLY A 163 -17.82 -22.60 1.61
N ASP A 164 -17.78 -23.80 2.21
CA ASP A 164 -18.37 -24.11 3.53
C ASP A 164 -17.66 -23.40 4.70
N ALA A 165 -16.43 -22.90 4.49
CA ALA A 165 -15.60 -22.28 5.52
C ALA A 165 -15.85 -20.77 5.73
N LEU A 166 -16.70 -20.15 4.91
CA LEU A 166 -17.02 -18.73 5.08
C LEU A 166 -18.08 -18.58 6.18
N SER A 167 -17.66 -18.06 7.34
CA SER A 167 -18.59 -17.57 8.36
C SER A 167 -19.65 -16.69 7.72
N ARG A 168 -20.92 -16.88 8.12
CA ARG A 168 -22.04 -16.03 7.68
C ARG A 168 -21.94 -14.59 8.21
N GLU A 169 -21.02 -14.34 9.14
CA GLU A 169 -20.88 -13.06 9.82
C GLU A 169 -19.58 -12.34 9.42
N ASN A 170 -19.70 -11.04 9.18
CA ASN A 170 -18.57 -10.16 8.96
C ASN A 170 -17.73 -10.06 10.24
N VAL A 171 -16.44 -10.36 10.13
CA VAL A 171 -15.50 -10.21 11.24
C VAL A 171 -15.19 -8.72 11.43
N SER A 172 -15.41 -8.20 12.64
CA SER A 172 -15.04 -6.82 12.98
C SER A 172 -13.52 -6.62 12.94
N ASP A 173 -13.06 -5.37 12.81
CA ASP A 173 -11.62 -5.07 12.85
C ASP A 173 -10.95 -5.54 14.15
N SER A 174 -11.65 -5.41 15.29
CA SER A 174 -11.18 -5.93 16.57
C SER A 174 -11.13 -7.46 16.59
N GLY A 175 -12.16 -8.12 16.06
CA GLY A 175 -12.20 -9.56 15.88
C GLY A 175 -11.04 -10.07 15.01
N ARG A 176 -10.76 -9.39 13.89
CA ARG A 176 -9.66 -9.71 12.99
C ARG A 176 -8.31 -9.69 13.71
N ASN A 177 -8.07 -8.66 14.54
CA ASN A 177 -6.83 -8.57 15.32
C ASN A 177 -6.69 -9.72 16.33
N VAL A 178 -7.79 -10.08 17.02
CA VAL A 178 -7.79 -11.19 17.97
C VAL A 178 -7.56 -12.54 17.27
N LEU A 179 -8.17 -12.75 16.10
CA LEU A 179 -7.96 -13.96 15.29
C LEU A 179 -6.51 -14.09 14.81
N VAL A 180 -5.91 -13.01 14.29
CA VAL A 180 -4.50 -13.01 13.87
C VAL A 180 -3.57 -13.32 15.05
N GLU A 181 -3.80 -12.72 16.22
CA GLU A 181 -3.03 -13.01 17.43
C GLU A 181 -3.16 -14.47 17.87
N THR A 182 -4.36 -15.02 17.78
CA THR A 182 -4.65 -16.39 18.17
C THR A 182 -3.96 -17.36 17.19
N ALA A 183 -4.06 -17.12 15.89
CA ALA A 183 -3.39 -17.89 14.85
C ALA A 183 -1.86 -17.87 15.02
N LEU A 184 -1.25 -16.71 15.29
CA LEU A 184 0.19 -16.60 15.53
C LEU A 184 0.61 -17.38 16.79
N ARG A 185 -0.16 -17.29 17.89
CA ARG A 185 0.13 -18.07 19.11
C ARG A 185 0.02 -19.57 18.86
N THR A 186 -1.00 -20.01 18.14
CA THR A 186 -1.16 -21.42 17.75
C THR A 186 0.03 -21.87 16.92
N LEU A 187 0.41 -21.12 15.88
CA LEU A 187 1.55 -21.42 15.01
C LEU A 187 2.86 -21.61 15.80
N TRP A 188 3.12 -20.76 16.81
CA TRP A 188 4.31 -20.88 17.65
C TRP A 188 4.29 -22.06 18.62
N ARG A 189 3.12 -22.60 18.94
CA ARG A 189 2.96 -23.77 19.82
C ARG A 189 3.02 -25.10 19.08
N LEU A 190 2.83 -25.08 17.76
CA LEU A 190 2.88 -26.30 16.95
C LEU A 190 4.27 -26.96 17.03
N PRO A 191 4.34 -28.28 17.17
CA PRO A 191 5.62 -28.98 17.16
C PRO A 191 6.25 -28.96 15.77
N SER A 192 7.59 -29.01 15.71
CA SER A 192 8.36 -29.10 14.46
C SER A 192 8.73 -30.54 14.08
N ALA A 193 8.40 -31.52 14.92
CA ALA A 193 8.77 -32.92 14.70
C ALA A 193 7.93 -33.51 13.56
N SER A 194 8.58 -34.26 12.65
CA SER A 194 7.91 -34.91 11.52
C SER A 194 6.82 -35.90 11.97
N SER A 195 6.95 -36.49 13.16
CA SER A 195 5.95 -37.37 13.76
C SER A 195 4.70 -36.66 14.26
N MET A 196 4.72 -35.32 14.38
CA MET A 196 3.61 -34.51 14.90
C MET A 196 3.09 -33.50 13.87
N ILE A 197 3.27 -33.79 12.57
CA ILE A 197 2.69 -32.96 11.49
C ILE A 197 1.16 -32.94 11.58
N GLY A 198 0.53 -33.99 12.13
CA GLY A 198 -0.92 -34.05 12.37
C GLY A 198 -1.44 -32.84 13.16
N ASP A 199 -0.73 -32.40 14.20
CA ASP A 199 -1.11 -31.24 15.01
C ASP A 199 -1.20 -29.95 14.17
N ALA A 200 -0.34 -29.80 13.16
CA ALA A 200 -0.37 -28.66 12.25
C ALA A 200 -1.60 -28.73 11.32
N VAL A 201 -1.97 -29.93 10.87
CA VAL A 201 -3.16 -30.17 10.07
C VAL A 201 -4.43 -29.90 10.87
N ASP A 202 -4.48 -30.38 12.12
CA ASP A 202 -5.59 -30.15 13.05
C ASP A 202 -5.75 -28.66 13.40
N ALA A 203 -4.65 -27.89 13.40
CA ALA A 203 -4.68 -26.44 13.57
C ALA A 203 -5.11 -25.67 12.30
N GLY A 204 -5.46 -26.38 11.21
CA GLY A 204 -5.99 -25.80 9.97
C GLY A 204 -4.95 -25.53 8.88
N ILE A 205 -3.72 -26.04 9.01
CA ILE A 205 -2.71 -25.92 7.94
C ILE A 205 -2.90 -27.08 6.94
N PRO A 206 -3.07 -26.81 5.63
CA PRO A 206 -3.22 -27.89 4.66
C PRO A 206 -2.05 -28.87 4.70
N ALA A 207 -2.36 -30.17 4.68
CA ALA A 207 -1.36 -31.24 4.83
C ALA A 207 -0.22 -31.18 3.80
N THR A 208 -0.52 -30.69 2.59
CA THR A 208 0.47 -30.53 1.51
C THR A 208 1.54 -29.50 1.80
N ILE A 209 1.26 -28.48 2.61
CA ILE A 209 2.18 -27.37 2.90
C ILE A 209 2.65 -27.34 4.36
N ALA A 210 2.13 -28.22 5.21
CA ALA A 210 2.39 -28.18 6.66
C ALA A 210 3.89 -28.21 7.00
N THR A 211 4.66 -29.06 6.32
CA THR A 211 6.12 -29.16 6.49
C THR A 211 6.83 -27.86 6.11
N GLU A 212 6.44 -27.25 5.00
CA GLU A 212 7.01 -26.00 4.49
C GLU A 212 6.72 -24.82 5.42
N VAL A 213 5.49 -24.75 5.93
CA VAL A 213 5.05 -23.71 6.88
C VAL A 213 5.84 -23.80 8.18
N LEU A 214 6.01 -25.01 8.75
CA LEU A 214 6.79 -25.23 9.97
C LEU A 214 8.27 -24.89 9.74
N ALA A 215 8.85 -25.28 8.60
CA ALA A 215 10.22 -24.93 8.25
C ALA A 215 10.41 -23.41 8.09
N ALA A 216 9.45 -22.71 7.47
CA ALA A 216 9.45 -21.25 7.35
C ALA A 216 9.39 -20.58 8.72
N ARG A 217 8.52 -21.07 9.61
CA ARG A 217 8.41 -20.61 10.98
C ARG A 217 9.75 -20.72 11.73
N GLU A 218 10.44 -21.85 11.61
CA GLU A 218 11.77 -22.05 12.24
C GLU A 218 12.82 -21.08 11.70
N ARG A 219 12.83 -20.80 10.39
CA ARG A 219 13.74 -19.79 9.81
C ARG A 219 13.48 -18.41 10.40
N VAL A 220 12.22 -18.02 10.53
CA VAL A 220 11.85 -16.75 11.19
C VAL A 220 12.30 -16.75 12.65
N SER A 221 12.07 -17.83 13.39
CA SER A 221 12.49 -17.96 14.78
C SER A 221 14.01 -17.81 14.97
N ARG A 222 14.83 -18.40 14.08
CA ARG A 222 16.30 -18.29 14.12
C ARG A 222 16.81 -16.88 13.80
N ASN A 223 16.13 -16.16 12.90
CA ASN A 223 16.58 -14.85 12.45
C ASN A 223 16.18 -13.72 13.41
N TYR A 224 15.12 -13.89 14.20
CA TYR A 224 14.66 -12.90 15.16
C TYR A 224 14.92 -13.34 16.60
N SER A 225 15.52 -12.47 17.40
CA SER A 225 15.85 -12.74 18.82
C SER A 225 14.61 -12.73 19.74
N GLY A 226 13.59 -13.52 19.43
CA GLY A 226 12.39 -13.75 20.24
C GLY A 226 11.08 -13.74 19.46
N SER A 227 10.14 -14.57 19.91
CA SER A 227 8.80 -14.74 19.31
C SER A 227 8.02 -13.43 19.16
N ARG A 228 8.21 -12.44 20.07
CA ARG A 228 7.54 -11.13 19.97
C ARG A 228 7.95 -10.34 18.73
N ARG A 229 9.24 -10.34 18.37
CA ARG A 229 9.74 -9.62 17.18
C ARG A 229 9.30 -10.34 15.90
N ALA A 230 9.44 -11.66 15.88
CA ALA A 230 8.95 -12.51 14.80
C ALA A 230 7.44 -12.32 14.55
N SER A 231 6.63 -12.30 15.61
CA SER A 231 5.18 -12.07 15.55
C SER A 231 4.84 -10.66 15.06
N GLY A 232 5.65 -9.65 15.39
CA GLY A 232 5.49 -8.30 14.86
C GLY A 232 5.65 -8.26 13.33
N VAL A 233 6.66 -8.96 12.81
CA VAL A 233 6.89 -9.09 11.36
C VAL A 233 5.76 -9.86 10.69
N LEU A 234 5.42 -11.04 11.19
CA LEU A 234 4.33 -11.86 10.62
C LEU A 234 2.99 -11.13 10.65
N ARG A 235 2.70 -10.35 11.70
CA ARG A 235 1.49 -9.51 11.76
C ARG A 235 1.51 -8.43 10.68
N GLY A 236 2.63 -7.75 10.51
CA GLY A 236 2.80 -6.74 9.45
C GLY A 236 2.66 -7.33 8.05
N LEU A 237 3.07 -8.60 7.88
CA LEU A 237 2.85 -9.33 6.64
C LEU A 237 1.37 -9.71 6.47
N ALA A 238 0.75 -10.31 7.48
CA ALA A 238 -0.66 -10.72 7.44
C ALA A 238 -1.61 -9.53 7.18
N SER A 239 -1.33 -8.35 7.74
CA SER A 239 -2.14 -7.15 7.50
C SER A 239 -1.99 -6.55 6.09
N LYS A 240 -0.94 -6.96 5.35
CA LYS A 240 -0.64 -6.52 3.98
C LYS A 240 -0.61 -7.69 3.00
N SER A 241 -1.28 -8.79 3.31
CA SER A 241 -1.21 -10.06 2.56
C SER A 241 -1.45 -9.88 1.06
N VAL A 242 -2.46 -9.09 0.68
CA VAL A 242 -2.78 -8.82 -0.74
C VAL A 242 -1.59 -8.20 -1.49
N PHE A 243 -0.88 -7.27 -0.86
CA PHE A 243 0.30 -6.64 -1.46
C PHE A 243 1.49 -7.61 -1.51
N ILE A 244 1.59 -8.51 -0.54
CA ILE A 244 2.66 -9.50 -0.47
C ILE A 244 2.44 -10.59 -1.50
N ASP A 245 1.20 -11.04 -1.74
CA ASP A 245 0.92 -12.05 -2.77
C ASP A 245 1.23 -11.51 -4.16
N GLU A 246 0.92 -10.23 -4.41
CA GLU A 246 1.29 -9.55 -5.65
C GLU A 246 2.81 -9.36 -5.79
N ALA A 247 3.49 -9.00 -4.71
CA ALA A 247 4.96 -8.89 -4.70
C ALA A 247 5.62 -10.27 -4.83
N ALA A 248 5.09 -11.30 -4.18
CA ALA A 248 5.56 -12.67 -4.20
C ALA A 248 5.48 -13.25 -5.61
N ARG A 249 4.37 -13.01 -6.33
CA ARG A 249 4.24 -13.41 -7.74
C ARG A 249 5.32 -12.83 -8.64
N LYS A 250 5.90 -11.68 -8.29
CA LYS A 250 6.98 -11.04 -9.06
C LYS A 250 8.38 -11.55 -8.72
N ILE A 251 8.54 -12.26 -7.59
CA ILE A 251 9.84 -12.74 -7.11
C ILE A 251 9.93 -14.27 -7.02
N VAL A 252 8.84 -15.00 -7.29
CA VAL A 252 8.80 -16.46 -7.23
C VAL A 252 9.03 -17.05 -8.61
N ALA A 253 10.00 -17.95 -8.72
CA ALA A 253 10.29 -18.72 -9.93
C ALA A 253 9.21 -19.79 -10.18
N GLN A 254 9.22 -20.41 -11.37
CA GLN A 254 8.25 -21.45 -11.77
C GLN A 254 8.18 -22.65 -10.80
N ASN A 255 9.21 -22.87 -9.99
CA ASN A 255 9.30 -23.94 -8.99
C ASN A 255 8.74 -23.54 -7.60
N GLY A 256 8.14 -22.35 -7.45
CA GLY A 256 7.60 -21.87 -6.18
C GLY A 256 8.64 -21.30 -5.20
N SER A 257 9.93 -21.30 -5.56
CA SER A 257 10.99 -20.70 -4.73
C SER A 257 11.22 -19.22 -5.06
N VAL A 258 11.67 -18.45 -4.07
CA VAL A 258 12.06 -17.04 -4.29
C VAL A 258 13.34 -17.00 -5.11
N ASP A 259 13.26 -16.37 -6.28
CA ASP A 259 14.41 -16.10 -7.14
C ASP A 259 15.19 -14.89 -6.61
N PRO A 260 16.48 -15.06 -6.25
CA PRO A 260 17.29 -13.96 -5.73
C PRO A 260 17.44 -12.79 -6.70
N GLY A 261 17.53 -13.06 -8.00
CA GLY A 261 17.65 -12.04 -9.04
C GLY A 261 16.36 -11.22 -9.17
N LEU A 262 15.20 -11.88 -9.17
CA LEU A 262 13.91 -11.18 -9.18
C LEU A 262 13.69 -10.38 -7.90
N LEU A 263 14.10 -10.90 -6.74
CA LEU A 263 14.03 -10.17 -5.48
C LEU A 263 14.89 -8.89 -5.51
N ILE A 264 16.14 -9.01 -5.97
CA ILE A 264 17.04 -7.85 -6.13
C ILE A 264 16.44 -6.85 -7.13
N SER A 265 15.91 -7.33 -8.25
CA SER A 265 15.23 -6.48 -9.25
C SER A 265 14.04 -5.75 -8.65
N GLN A 266 13.23 -6.42 -7.81
CA GLN A 266 12.04 -5.84 -7.19
C GLN A 266 12.38 -4.82 -6.10
N ILE A 267 13.47 -5.03 -5.35
CA ILE A 267 13.97 -4.03 -4.40
C ILE A 267 14.51 -2.82 -5.17
N SER A 268 15.28 -3.09 -6.23
CA SER A 268 15.96 -2.06 -7.03
C SER A 268 15.00 -1.27 -7.92
N SER A 269 13.82 -1.81 -8.28
CA SER A 269 12.86 -1.12 -9.16
C SER A 269 12.32 0.19 -8.58
N SER A 270 12.42 0.36 -7.26
CA SER A 270 12.01 1.57 -6.56
C SER A 270 13.15 2.56 -6.30
N ALA A 271 14.38 2.19 -6.68
CA ALA A 271 15.56 2.99 -6.47
C ALA A 271 15.91 3.83 -7.72
N ASP A 272 16.37 5.06 -7.49
CA ASP A 272 16.86 5.94 -8.54
C ASP A 272 18.34 5.64 -8.84
N GLU A 273 18.61 5.10 -10.02
CA GLU A 273 19.94 4.71 -10.48
C GLU A 273 20.92 5.89 -10.55
N GLN A 274 20.44 7.07 -10.97
CA GLN A 274 21.28 8.27 -11.03
C GLN A 274 21.63 8.74 -9.62
N GLN A 275 20.67 8.70 -8.70
CA GLN A 275 20.91 9.06 -7.30
C GLN A 275 21.92 8.11 -6.63
N ILE A 276 21.79 6.79 -6.86
CA ILE A 276 22.73 5.79 -6.33
C ILE A 276 24.14 6.02 -6.87
N SER A 277 24.28 6.22 -8.18
CA SER A 277 25.59 6.43 -8.81
C SER A 277 26.27 7.69 -8.26
N GLN A 278 25.54 8.82 -8.18
CA GLN A 278 26.06 10.07 -7.62
C GLN A 278 26.45 9.92 -6.14
N GLN A 279 25.67 9.20 -5.35
CA GLN A 279 25.98 8.95 -3.94
C GLN A 279 27.21 8.04 -3.79
N ALA A 280 27.34 7.02 -4.63
CA ALA A 280 28.51 6.14 -4.64
C ALA A 280 29.79 6.91 -5.01
N GLU A 281 29.73 7.78 -6.01
CA GLU A 281 30.86 8.67 -6.40
C GLU A 281 31.27 9.62 -5.27
N ARG A 282 30.29 10.29 -4.63
CA ARG A 282 30.56 11.18 -3.50
C ARG A 282 31.17 10.43 -2.32
N LEU A 283 30.64 9.24 -2.01
CA LEU A 283 31.20 8.39 -0.97
C LEU A 283 32.63 7.95 -1.31
N HIS A 284 32.89 7.64 -2.57
CA HIS A 284 34.21 7.23 -3.05
C HIS A 284 35.24 8.35 -2.91
N GLN A 285 34.87 9.59 -3.24
CA GLN A 285 35.72 10.77 -3.02
C GLN A 285 36.07 10.92 -1.54
N ILE A 286 35.07 10.97 -0.65
CA ILE A 286 35.27 11.12 0.80
C ILE A 286 36.13 9.97 1.37
N ALA A 287 35.81 8.71 1.01
CA ALA A 287 36.54 7.55 1.50
C ALA A 287 37.99 7.52 0.99
N SER A 288 38.22 7.92 -0.26
CA SER A 288 39.57 8.01 -0.84
C SER A 288 40.40 9.10 -0.17
N GLU A 289 39.79 10.26 0.11
CA GLU A 289 40.44 11.34 0.86
C GLU A 289 40.79 10.91 2.28
N ILE A 290 39.91 10.19 2.98
CA ILE A 290 40.21 9.60 4.30
C ILE A 290 41.39 8.63 4.19
N CYS A 291 41.41 7.74 3.19
CA CYS A 291 42.53 6.83 2.96
C CYS A 291 43.85 7.58 2.73
N GLN A 292 43.81 8.67 1.95
CA GLN A 292 44.99 9.48 1.68
C GLN A 292 45.49 10.22 2.93
N ILE A 293 44.59 10.84 3.69
CA ILE A 293 44.92 11.49 4.98
C ILE A 293 45.60 10.50 5.93
N ILE A 294 45.09 9.26 6.01
CA ILE A 294 45.70 8.21 6.83
C ILE A 294 47.10 7.83 6.30
N LYS A 295 47.26 7.64 4.98
CA LYS A 295 48.56 7.31 4.36
C LYS A 295 49.62 8.39 4.59
N ASP A 296 49.22 9.66 4.51
CA ASP A 296 50.15 10.79 4.62
C ASP A 296 50.65 11.01 6.06
N HIS A 297 49.85 10.61 7.07
CA HIS A 297 50.12 10.95 8.47
C HIS A 297 50.42 9.74 9.37
N ILE A 298 49.99 8.53 8.99
CA ILE A 298 50.18 7.31 9.78
C ILE A 298 51.06 6.35 8.99
N PRO A 299 52.31 6.09 9.43
CA PRO A 299 53.18 5.15 8.75
C PRO A 299 52.56 3.76 8.76
N SER A 300 52.66 3.07 7.62
CA SER A 300 52.15 1.71 7.51
C SER A 300 52.90 0.80 8.50
N PRO A 301 52.19 -0.05 9.27
CA PRO A 301 52.82 -0.91 10.27
C PRO A 301 53.67 -2.05 9.66
N SER A 302 53.69 -2.21 8.33
CA SER A 302 54.55 -3.20 7.66
C SER A 302 55.27 -2.62 6.45
N SER A 303 56.41 -3.20 6.09
CA SER A 303 57.18 -2.89 4.87
C SER A 303 56.48 -3.32 3.57
N VAL A 304 55.36 -4.04 3.67
CA VAL A 304 54.60 -4.63 2.54
C VAL A 304 53.21 -3.97 2.40
N GLY A 305 52.87 -3.00 3.25
CA GLY A 305 51.58 -2.30 3.26
C GLY A 305 50.72 -2.62 4.48
N TRP A 306 49.39 -2.50 4.36
CA TRP A 306 48.47 -2.71 5.48
C TRP A 306 48.42 -4.19 5.90
N PRO A 307 48.17 -4.51 7.18
CA PRO A 307 47.95 -5.88 7.62
C PRO A 307 46.77 -6.50 6.87
N ALA A 308 46.96 -7.73 6.37
CA ALA A 308 45.92 -8.48 5.67
C ALA A 308 44.67 -8.65 6.54
N ILE A 309 43.48 -8.51 5.94
CA ILE A 309 42.18 -8.71 6.61
C ILE A 309 41.96 -7.67 7.73
N SER A 310 42.47 -6.45 7.56
CA SER A 310 42.16 -5.32 8.43
C SER A 310 41.15 -4.36 7.80
N ARG A 311 40.48 -3.55 8.63
CA ARG A 311 39.54 -2.51 8.14
C ARG A 311 40.22 -1.53 7.18
N MET A 312 41.44 -1.08 7.50
CA MET A 312 42.19 -0.22 6.60
C MET A 312 42.51 -0.91 5.27
N SER A 313 42.95 -2.17 5.29
CA SER A 313 43.22 -2.90 4.03
C SER A 313 41.97 -3.06 3.16
N CYS A 314 40.81 -3.30 3.78
CA CYS A 314 39.54 -3.43 3.06
C CYS A 314 39.06 -2.08 2.51
N LEU A 315 39.12 -1.02 3.32
CA LEU A 315 38.75 0.32 2.89
C LEU A 315 39.65 0.81 1.75
N ASP A 316 40.96 0.61 1.86
CA ASP A 316 41.93 1.01 0.83
C ASP A 316 41.70 0.27 -0.49
N GLU A 317 41.40 -1.04 -0.42
CA GLU A 317 41.07 -1.84 -1.60
C GLU A 317 39.74 -1.39 -2.24
N LEU A 318 38.70 -1.14 -1.45
CA LEU A 318 37.41 -0.63 -1.94
C LEU A 318 37.55 0.73 -2.62
N CYS A 319 38.40 1.61 -2.08
CA CYS A 319 38.72 2.90 -2.69
C CYS A 319 39.57 2.75 -3.96
N ARG A 320 40.45 1.76 -4.02
CA ARG A 320 41.28 1.49 -5.20
C ARG A 320 40.45 0.93 -6.36
N THR A 321 39.49 0.06 -6.08
CA THR A 321 38.61 -0.53 -7.11
C THR A 321 37.49 0.41 -7.53
N GLY A 322 37.04 1.30 -6.63
CA GLY A 322 35.90 2.18 -6.85
C GLY A 322 34.55 1.43 -6.82
N PRO A 323 33.45 2.17 -7.00
CA PRO A 323 32.11 1.59 -7.08
C PRO A 323 31.93 0.78 -8.37
N PRO A 324 31.26 -0.39 -8.34
CA PRO A 324 30.92 -1.17 -9.54
C PRO A 324 29.96 -0.44 -10.50
N ASP A 325 29.86 -0.94 -11.73
CA ASP A 325 28.93 -0.38 -12.75
C ASP A 325 27.47 -0.80 -12.51
N ASP A 326 27.24 -1.92 -11.82
CA ASP A 326 25.89 -2.40 -11.56
C ASP A 326 25.28 -1.79 -10.28
N LEU A 327 24.00 -1.42 -10.35
CA LEU A 327 23.29 -0.72 -9.26
C LEU A 327 23.36 -1.48 -7.93
N TRP A 328 23.18 -2.79 -7.94
CA TRP A 328 23.24 -3.61 -6.72
C TRP A 328 24.68 -3.69 -6.18
N GLY A 329 25.66 -3.79 -7.07
CA GLY A 329 27.08 -3.72 -6.77
C GLY A 329 27.46 -2.40 -6.10
N GLN A 330 26.94 -1.26 -6.57
CA GLN A 330 27.13 0.05 -5.92
C GLN A 330 26.55 0.09 -4.51
N LEU A 331 25.31 -0.38 -4.32
CA LEU A 331 24.67 -0.47 -3.00
C LEU A 331 25.51 -1.31 -2.04
N ARG A 332 25.94 -2.50 -2.49
CA ARG A 332 26.76 -3.42 -1.71
C ARG A 332 28.14 -2.83 -1.39
N TRP A 333 28.76 -2.16 -2.36
CA TRP A 333 30.03 -1.47 -2.18
C TRP A 333 29.92 -0.37 -1.11
N MET A 334 28.89 0.48 -1.17
CA MET A 334 28.60 1.47 -0.13
C MET A 334 28.39 0.79 1.24
N GLY A 335 27.68 -0.35 1.27
CA GLY A 335 27.46 -1.14 2.47
C GLY A 335 28.75 -1.66 3.11
N HIS A 336 29.71 -2.08 2.28
CA HIS A 336 31.04 -2.51 2.73
C HIS A 336 31.86 -1.36 3.30
N ILE A 337 31.81 -0.17 2.67
CA ILE A 337 32.42 1.05 3.21
C ILE A 337 31.83 1.38 4.60
N LEU A 338 30.50 1.32 4.75
CA LEU A 338 29.85 1.55 6.06
C LEU A 338 30.27 0.51 7.09
N THR A 339 30.40 -0.76 6.71
CA THR A 339 30.82 -1.83 7.63
C THR A 339 32.27 -1.64 8.11
N CYS A 340 33.12 -1.04 7.29
CA CYS A 340 34.49 -0.68 7.67
C CYS A 340 34.53 0.49 8.66
N THR A 341 33.66 1.50 8.48
CA THR A 341 33.81 2.82 9.13
C THR A 341 32.83 3.07 10.28
N VAL A 342 31.68 2.37 10.33
CA VAL A 342 30.61 2.58 11.30
C VAL A 342 30.66 1.58 12.45
N SER A 343 30.33 2.03 13.66
CA SER A 343 30.18 1.14 14.81
C SER A 343 29.04 0.12 14.60
N LYS A 344 29.32 -1.18 14.79
CA LYS A 344 28.34 -2.27 14.62
C LYS A 344 27.01 -2.04 15.36
N SER A 345 27.06 -1.42 16.54
CA SER A 345 25.89 -1.13 17.37
C SER A 345 25.00 0.02 16.85
N THR A 346 25.48 0.81 15.88
CA THR A 346 24.76 1.96 15.31
C THR A 346 24.50 1.84 13.82
N LEU A 347 25.08 0.86 13.12
CA LEU A 347 24.88 0.63 11.68
C LEU A 347 23.40 0.56 11.28
N MET A 348 22.57 -0.10 12.08
CA MET A 348 21.12 -0.25 11.84
C MET A 348 20.24 0.77 12.60
N LYS A 349 20.84 1.76 13.28
CA LYS A 349 20.10 2.78 14.04
C LYS A 349 19.88 4.04 13.19
N LYS A 350 18.94 4.89 13.61
CA LYS A 350 18.65 6.18 12.94
C LYS A 350 19.90 7.07 12.79
N LYS A 351 20.76 7.10 13.82
CA LYS A 351 22.02 7.85 13.80
C LYS A 351 23.20 6.88 13.80
N MET A 352 24.02 6.94 12.76
CA MET A 352 25.27 6.19 12.66
C MET A 352 26.41 6.90 13.39
N THR A 353 27.45 6.14 13.75
CA THR A 353 28.68 6.69 14.36
C THR A 353 29.86 6.24 13.52
N PHE A 354 30.28 7.12 12.62
CA PHE A 354 31.46 6.97 11.79
C PHE A 354 32.72 7.22 12.62
N PHE A 355 33.75 6.41 12.40
CA PHE A 355 35.06 6.52 13.04
C PHE A 355 34.98 6.90 14.54
N PRO A 356 34.40 6.04 15.40
CA PRO A 356 34.12 6.38 16.79
C PRO A 356 35.38 6.83 17.55
N ARG A 357 35.39 8.09 18.01
CA ARG A 357 36.57 8.76 18.61
C ARG A 357 37.73 8.96 17.63
N ASN A 358 37.43 9.32 16.38
CA ASN A 358 38.38 9.57 15.29
C ASN A 358 39.30 8.36 15.00
N LYS A 359 38.75 7.15 15.12
CA LYS A 359 39.45 5.89 14.84
C LYS A 359 38.47 4.88 14.24
N PHE A 360 38.99 3.84 13.60
CA PHE A 360 38.16 2.72 13.16
C PHE A 360 37.37 2.08 14.33
N PRO A 361 36.20 1.48 14.05
CA PRO A 361 35.42 0.74 15.03
C PRO A 361 36.27 -0.30 15.77
N SER A 362 36.02 -0.44 17.08
CA SER A 362 36.73 -1.40 17.94
C SER A 362 35.82 -2.58 18.23
N ASP A 363 36.07 -3.71 17.54
CA ASP A 363 35.39 -5.00 17.75
C ASP A 363 36.34 -6.15 17.37
N THR A 364 35.80 -7.31 16.98
CA THR A 364 36.59 -8.49 16.59
C THR A 364 37.41 -8.32 15.31
N TRP A 365 37.17 -7.28 14.50
CA TRP A 365 37.89 -7.02 13.25
C TRP A 365 38.98 -5.94 13.47
N PRO A 366 40.28 -6.24 13.31
CA PRO A 366 41.34 -5.27 13.57
C PRO A 366 41.30 -4.02 12.67
N PRO A 367 41.66 -2.83 13.20
CA PRO A 367 41.68 -1.59 12.43
C PRO A 367 42.76 -1.55 11.34
N GLY A 368 43.92 -2.19 11.56
CA GLY A 368 45.02 -2.24 10.59
C GLY A 368 45.98 -1.04 10.60
N ILE A 369 45.74 -0.06 11.46
CA ILE A 369 46.58 1.13 11.64
C ILE A 369 46.88 1.35 13.11
N GLU A 370 47.98 2.04 13.38
CA GLU A 370 48.29 2.51 14.73
C GLU A 370 47.37 3.66 15.15
N SER A 371 47.30 3.92 16.46
CA SER A 371 46.56 5.07 16.98
C SER A 371 47.23 6.38 16.58
N PHE A 372 46.46 7.36 16.12
CA PHE A 372 46.93 8.73 15.85
C PHE A 372 47.59 9.39 17.08
N SER A 373 47.35 8.87 18.30
CA SER A 373 48.05 9.30 19.50
C SER A 373 49.57 9.15 19.42
N LYS A 374 50.07 8.25 18.56
CA LYS A 374 51.50 8.00 18.35
C LYS A 374 52.18 8.97 17.37
N ILE A 375 51.43 9.86 16.71
CA ILE A 375 52.02 10.94 15.91
C ILE A 375 52.78 11.87 16.88
N SER A 376 54.10 11.93 16.71
CA SER A 376 55.02 12.64 17.61
C SER A 376 54.98 14.15 17.43
N ASP A 377 54.89 14.62 16.18
CA ASP A 377 54.79 16.05 15.89
C ASP A 377 53.38 16.60 16.17
N LYS A 378 53.33 17.64 17.00
CA LYS A 378 52.08 18.26 17.45
C LYS A 378 51.31 18.89 16.29
N ASN A 379 52.00 19.60 15.40
CA ASN A 379 51.37 20.30 14.28
C ASN A 379 50.78 19.30 13.28
N THR A 380 51.54 18.26 12.95
CA THR A 380 51.09 17.15 12.09
C THR A 380 49.87 16.44 12.67
N LYS A 381 49.85 16.21 13.99
CA LYS A 381 48.71 15.59 14.69
C LYS A 381 47.46 16.46 14.68
N GLU A 382 47.60 17.77 14.91
CA GLU A 382 46.49 18.73 14.84
C GLU A 382 45.93 18.82 13.42
N ASN A 383 46.81 18.87 12.40
CA ASN A 383 46.42 18.87 10.99
C ASN A 383 45.67 17.58 10.59
N PHE A 384 46.20 16.41 10.97
CA PHE A 384 45.54 15.13 10.75
C PHE A 384 44.12 15.11 11.32
N LEU A 385 43.95 15.55 12.58
CA LEU A 385 42.64 15.58 13.24
C LEU A 385 41.68 16.57 12.59
N LEU A 386 42.17 17.72 12.11
CA LEU A 386 41.36 18.70 11.40
C LEU A 386 40.83 18.11 10.09
N LEU A 387 41.72 17.58 9.24
CA LEU A 387 41.37 17.00 7.95
C LEU A 387 40.46 15.78 8.10
N LEU A 388 40.77 14.87 9.03
CA LEU A 388 39.94 13.68 9.27
C LEU A 388 38.54 14.06 9.76
N LYS A 389 38.42 15.05 10.65
CA LYS A 389 37.10 15.50 11.13
C LYS A 389 36.27 16.11 10.01
N GLN A 390 36.86 16.96 9.16
CA GLN A 390 36.18 17.52 8.00
C GLN A 390 35.58 16.42 7.11
N GLN A 391 36.34 15.35 6.88
CA GLN A 391 35.84 14.21 6.09
C GLN A 391 34.79 13.38 6.84
N ILE A 392 34.91 13.17 8.15
CA ILE A 392 33.88 12.49 8.95
C ILE A 392 32.56 13.28 8.97
N ASP A 393 32.65 14.62 9.01
CA ASP A 393 31.48 15.49 8.96
C ASP A 393 30.82 15.44 7.57
N ALA A 394 31.60 15.53 6.49
CA ALA A 394 31.12 15.33 5.12
C ALA A 394 30.47 13.95 4.92
N PHE A 395 31.08 12.90 5.48
CA PHE A 395 30.53 11.55 5.50
C PHE A 395 29.18 11.50 6.23
N SER A 396 29.06 12.22 7.35
CA SER A 396 27.82 12.26 8.13
C SER A 396 26.71 13.02 7.41
N GLU A 397 27.04 14.12 6.76
CA GLU A 397 26.12 14.92 5.95
C GLU A 397 25.55 14.12 4.77
N LEU A 398 26.36 13.24 4.17
CA LEU A 398 25.96 12.37 3.06
C LEU A 398 24.73 11.51 3.37
N TRP A 399 24.50 11.17 4.65
CA TRP A 399 23.42 10.29 5.10
C TRP A 399 22.34 11.04 5.89
N SER A 400 22.32 12.37 5.84
CA SER A 400 21.52 13.20 6.74
C SER A 400 20.18 13.66 6.16
N SER A 401 20.05 13.77 4.82
CA SER A 401 18.80 14.22 4.18
C SER A 401 17.73 13.13 4.15
N ASP A 402 16.46 13.52 3.97
CA ASP A 402 15.35 12.56 3.87
C ASP A 402 15.47 11.65 2.64
N THR A 403 15.96 12.19 1.52
CA THR A 403 16.25 11.42 0.31
C THR A 403 17.40 10.42 0.52
N ASP A 404 18.40 10.79 1.32
CA ASP A 404 19.53 9.92 1.64
C ASP A 404 19.17 8.83 2.66
N GLN A 405 18.14 9.04 3.49
CA GLN A 405 17.64 8.01 4.40
C GLN A 405 16.99 6.84 3.64
N LEU A 406 16.33 7.11 2.51
CA LEU A 406 15.79 6.05 1.64
C LEU A 406 16.93 5.28 0.97
N LEU A 407 17.96 5.98 0.46
CA LEU A 407 19.12 5.34 -0.13
C LEU A 407 19.90 4.50 0.90
N LEU A 408 20.04 5.02 2.12
CA LEU A 408 20.62 4.29 3.25
C LEU A 408 19.83 3.01 3.58
N HIS A 409 18.51 3.01 3.40
CA HIS A 409 17.71 1.81 3.56
C HIS A 409 18.11 0.74 2.53
N PHE A 410 18.23 1.10 1.25
CA PHE A 410 18.70 0.17 0.21
C PHE A 410 20.11 -0.34 0.47
N VAL A 411 21.04 0.54 0.88
CA VAL A 411 22.40 0.14 1.25
C VAL A 411 22.38 -0.86 2.40
N ARG A 412 21.60 -0.62 3.45
CA ARG A 412 21.47 -1.56 4.58
C ARG A 412 20.83 -2.89 4.19
N CYS A 413 19.94 -2.91 3.22
CA CYS A 413 19.37 -4.15 2.68
C CYS A 413 20.38 -4.98 1.87
N SER A 414 21.48 -4.38 1.42
CA SER A 414 22.52 -5.05 0.63
C SER A 414 23.68 -5.62 1.47
N ILE A 415 23.73 -5.29 2.77
CA ILE A 415 24.68 -5.83 3.77
C ILE A 415 24.14 -7.14 4.32
#